data_AF-A0A6V8D9Z0-F1
#
_entry.id   AF-A0A6V8D9Z0-F1
#
_cell.length_a   1.000
_cell.length_b   1.000
_cell.length_c   1.000
_cell.angle_alpha   90.00
_cell.angle_beta   90.00
_cell.angle_gamma   90.00
#
_symmetry.space_group_name_H-M   'P 1'
#
loop_
_entity.id
_entity.type
_entity.pdbx_description
1 polymer ?
#
loop_
_entity_poly.entity_id
_entity_poly.type
_entity_poly.pdbx_seq_one_letter_code
_entity_poly.pdbx_strand_id
1 'polypeptide(L)' 'MWGGRRLAVVMPAKDEVQHIGRALGNLPPEVDLVVLVDDGSSDGTAKAAQA' A
#
# COMPACT_ATOMS: atom_id res chain seq x y z
N MET A 1 -12.56 -10.12 0.46
CA MET A 1 -13.98 -10.02 0.03
C MET A 1 -14.82 -9.21 1.02
N TRP A 2 -15.39 -8.09 0.57
CA TRP A 2 -16.28 -7.23 1.36
C TRP A 2 -17.70 -7.29 0.78
N GLY A 3 -18.67 -7.80 1.56
CA GLY A 3 -20.08 -7.90 1.11
C GLY A 3 -20.28 -8.70 -0.19
N GLY A 4 -19.51 -9.78 -0.38
CA GLY A 4 -19.56 -10.60 -1.60
C GLY A 4 -18.82 -10.00 -2.81
N ARG A 5 -18.11 -8.88 -2.65
CA ARG A 5 -17.34 -8.21 -3.72
C ARG A 5 -15.84 -8.25 -3.43
N ARG A 6 -15.04 -8.07 -4.48
CA ARG A 6 -13.59 -7.84 -4.33
C ARG A 6 -13.32 -6.39 -3.93
N LEU A 7 -12.51 -6.19 -2.90
CA LEU A 7 -12.10 -4.88 -2.41
C LEU A 7 -10.66 -4.61 -2.84
N ALA A 8 -10.44 -3.46 -3.48
CA ALA A 8 -9.10 -2.99 -3.84
C ALA A 8 -8.78 -1.69 -3.10
N VAL A 9 -7.53 -1.54 -2.67
CA VAL A 9 -6.99 -0.29 -2.12
C VAL A 9 -5.98 0.27 -3.10
N VAL A 10 -6.17 1.53 -3.49
CA VAL A 10 -5.20 2.29 -4.29
C VAL A 10 -4.58 3.35 -3.38
N MET A 11 -3.26 3.30 -3.24
CA MET A 11 -2.53 4.15 -2.30
C MET A 11 -1.41 4.90 -3.03
N PRO A 12 -1.56 6.22 -3.22
CA PRO A 12 -0.44 7.07 -3.59
C PRO A 12 0.55 7.12 -2.43
N ALA A 13 1.83 6.96 -2.71
CA ALA A 13 2.90 7.08 -1.72
C ALA A 13 4.07 7.86 -2.31
N LYS A 14 4.44 8.96 -1.65
CA LYS A 14 5.55 9.82 -2.00
C LYS A 14 6.36 10.11 -0.75
N ASP A 15 7.59 9.64 -0.72
CA ASP A 15 8.52 9.85 0.40
C ASP A 15 7.94 9.39 1.78
N GLU A 16 7.39 8.17 1.80
CA GLU A 16 6.70 7.51 2.91
C GLU A 16 7.50 6.34 3.53
N VAL A 17 8.82 6.28 3.38
CA VAL A 17 9.66 5.14 3.81
C VAL A 17 9.45 4.76 5.29
N GLN A 18 9.12 5.73 6.14
CA GLN A 18 8.90 5.55 7.58
C GLN A 18 7.54 4.94 7.93
N HIS A 19 6.56 5.00 7.03
CA HIS A 19 5.18 4.67 7.32
C HIS A 19 4.62 3.56 6.42
N ILE A 20 5.14 3.41 5.20
CA ILE A 20 4.51 2.58 4.19
C ILE A 20 4.37 1.11 4.60
N GLY A 21 5.40 0.53 5.22
CA GLY A 21 5.33 -0.85 5.72
C GLY A 21 4.24 -1.04 6.79
N ARG A 22 4.11 -0.09 7.72
CA ARG A 22 3.05 -0.11 8.73
C ARG A 22 1.67 0.10 8.11
N ALA A 23 1.54 0.98 7.13
CA ALA A 23 0.27 1.22 6.45
C ALA A 23 -0.22 -0.04 5.72
N LEU A 24 0.66 -0.69 4.95
CA LEU A 24 0.37 -1.95 4.26
C LEU A 24 0.03 -3.09 5.24
N GLY A 25 0.79 -3.20 6.34
CA GLY A 25 0.58 -4.24 7.36
C GLY A 25 -0.71 -4.08 8.18
N ASN A 26 -1.32 -2.88 8.21
CA ASN A 26 -2.58 -2.63 8.89
C ASN A 26 -3.81 -2.74 7.97
N LEU A 27 -3.62 -3.09 6.70
CA LEU A 27 -4.75 -3.27 5.80
C LEU A 27 -5.66 -4.42 6.28
N PRO A 28 -6.98 -4.25 6.24
CA PRO A 28 -7.91 -5.31 6.63
C PRO A 28 -7.73 -6.55 5.74
N PRO A 29 -7.91 -7.77 6.29
CA PRO A 29 -7.80 -9.02 5.54
C PRO A 29 -8.82 -9.14 4.40
N GLU A 30 -9.87 -8.32 4.39
CA GLU A 30 -10.87 -8.26 3.34
C GLU A 30 -10.37 -7.62 2.04
N VAL A 31 -9.21 -6.94 2.06
CA VAL A 31 -8.59 -6.33 0.88
C VAL A 31 -7.99 -7.42 0.00
N ASP A 32 -8.52 -7.54 -1.22
CA ASP A 32 -8.12 -8.57 -2.17
C ASP A 32 -7.02 -8.10 -3.13
N LEU A 33 -6.83 -6.78 -3.28
CA LEU A 33 -5.81 -6.18 -4.15
C LEU A 33 -5.31 -4.86 -3.55
N VAL A 34 -3.99 -4.66 -3.57
CA VAL A 34 -3.36 -3.39 -3.23
C VAL A 34 -2.58 -2.88 -4.44
N VAL A 35 -2.84 -1.63 -4.82
CA VAL A 35 -2.09 -0.92 -5.86
C VAL A 35 -1.41 0.27 -5.22
N LEU A 36 -0.10 0.17 -5.04
CA LEU A 36 0.72 1.31 -4.63
C LEU A 36 1.12 2.12 -5.86
N VAL A 37 0.94 3.44 -5.80
CA VAL A 37 1.38 4.36 -6.85
C VAL A 37 2.48 5.23 -6.29
N ASP A 38 3.72 4.96 -6.71
CA ASP A 38 4.89 5.78 -6.38
C ASP A 38 5.24 6.67 -7.59
N ASP A 39 5.07 7.98 -7.43
CA ASP A 39 5.39 8.99 -8.44
C ASP A 39 6.77 9.64 -8.16
N GLY A 40 7.79 8.78 -8.10
CA GLY A 40 9.20 9.16 -8.06
C GLY A 40 9.75 9.50 -6.67
N SER A 41 9.44 8.73 -5.64
CA SER A 41 10.01 8.88 -4.29
C SER A 41 11.54 8.81 -4.29
N SER A 42 12.14 9.55 -3.36
CA SER A 42 13.59 9.75 -3.22
C SER A 42 14.20 9.10 -1.97
N ASP A 43 13.35 8.58 -1.08
CA ASP A 43 13.70 8.11 0.26
C ASP A 43 13.71 6.57 0.41
N GLY A 44 13.44 5.84 -0.68
CA GLY A 44 13.33 4.38 -0.67
C GLY A 44 11.93 3.83 -0.40
N THR A 45 10.87 4.64 -0.47
CA THR A 45 9.45 4.23 -0.34
C THR A 45 9.11 2.97 -1.13
N ALA A 46 9.39 2.92 -2.44
CA ALA A 46 9.12 1.74 -3.27
C ALA A 46 9.80 0.47 -2.75
N LYS A 47 11.03 0.58 -2.24
CA LYS A 47 11.76 -0.57 -1.68
C LYS A 47 11.15 -1.02 -0.35
N ALA A 48 10.77 -0.08 0.51
CA ALA A 48 10.12 -0.38 1.79
C ALA A 48 8.74 -1.02 1.60
N ALA A 49 8.03 -0.70 0.51
CA ALA A 49 6.74 -1.31 0.20
C ALA A 49 6.82 -2.76 -0.32
N GLN A 50 8.00 -3.20 -0.77
CA GLN A 50 8.23 -4.55 -1.32
C GLN A 50 8.88 -5.52 -0.32
N ALA A 51 9.26 -5.04 0.87
CA ALA A 51 9.91 -5.81 1.92
C ALA A 51 8.90 -6.59 2.77
#